data_AF-R7J1Q2-F1
#
_entry.id   AF-R7J1Q2-F1
#
_cell.length_a   1.000
_cell.length_b   1.000
_cell.length_c   1.000
_cell.angle_alpha   90.00
_cell.angle_beta   90.00
_cell.angle_gamma   90.00
#
_symmetry.space_group_name_H-M   'P 1'
#
loop_
_entity.id
_entity.type
_entity.pdbx_description
1 polymer ?
#
loop_
_entity_poly.entity_id
_entity_poly.type
_entity_poly.pdbx_seq_one_letter_code
_entity_poly.pdbx_strand_id
1 'polypeptide(L)'
;MGLGRWYKRWRHGRGFGVHSPLAYALVTEVLRKQRCYAYHAEQDPSLGGGVLCRARARMLVRLAAFADARAADVSHIDDPCVRRTVIDVLRAYSPDIRFSAGDADIVVTDSASAYDIPRPGDKVVLLVSLGLGETPKRQSMDKALSEVKKGAITIDNARDTAVTVLRQDLPRQTIEAAF
;
A
#
# COMPACT_ATOMS: atom_id res chain seq x y z
N MET A 1 20.74 -10.51 -7.36
CA MET A 1 20.57 -9.15 -6.79
C MET A 1 21.91 -8.70 -6.21
N GLY A 2 22.45 -7.54 -6.60
CA GLY A 2 23.74 -7.06 -6.09
C GLY A 2 23.66 -6.50 -4.66
N LEU A 3 24.71 -6.71 -3.86
CA LEU A 3 24.83 -6.26 -2.47
C LEU A 3 24.49 -4.76 -2.28
N GLY A 4 24.89 -3.91 -3.23
CA GLY A 4 24.65 -2.47 -3.19
C GLY A 4 23.17 -2.07 -3.28
N ARG A 5 22.36 -2.77 -4.09
CA ARG A 5 20.92 -2.52 -4.18
C ARG A 5 20.22 -2.95 -2.89
N TRP A 6 20.61 -4.10 -2.35
CA TRP A 6 20.10 -4.57 -1.06
C TRP A 6 20.39 -3.57 0.07
N TYR A 7 21.63 -3.08 0.16
CA TYR A 7 22.02 -2.09 1.17
C TYR A 7 21.25 -0.77 1.04
N LYS A 8 21.09 -0.24 -0.18
CA LYS A 8 20.28 0.97 -0.43
C LYS A 8 18.84 0.78 0.03
N ARG A 9 18.21 -0.34 -0.33
CA ARG A 9 16.84 -0.66 0.09
C ARG A 9 16.70 -0.78 1.61
N TRP A 10 17.66 -1.42 2.26
CA TRP A 10 17.68 -1.50 3.72
C TRP A 10 17.80 -0.12 4.37
N ARG A 11 18.65 0.76 3.84
CA ARG A 11 18.78 2.15 4.31
C ARG A 11 17.49 2.95 4.10
N HIS A 12 16.89 2.88 2.92
CA HIS A 12 15.60 3.54 2.63
C HIS A 12 14.51 3.01 3.55
N GLY A 13 14.46 1.69 3.82
CA GLY A 13 13.55 1.10 4.78
C GLY A 13 13.71 1.63 6.21
N ARG A 14 14.84 2.25 6.56
CA ARG A 14 15.07 2.94 7.84
C ARG A 14 14.86 4.46 7.74
N GLY A 15 14.34 4.95 6.62
CA GLY A 15 14.08 6.37 6.36
C GLY A 15 15.27 7.16 5.81
N PHE A 16 16.46 6.56 5.65
CA PHE A 16 17.61 7.28 5.11
C PHE A 16 17.41 7.62 3.63
N GLY A 17 17.63 8.87 3.23
CA GLY A 17 17.46 9.31 1.83
C GLY A 17 16.01 9.56 1.41
N VAL A 18 15.07 9.49 2.34
CA VAL A 18 13.66 9.85 2.13
C VAL A 18 13.47 11.30 2.57
N HIS A 19 13.24 12.20 1.62
CA HIS A 19 13.17 13.65 1.88
C HIS A 19 11.76 14.19 2.04
N SER A 20 10.74 13.40 1.71
CA SER A 20 9.34 13.75 1.99
C SER A 20 8.99 13.32 3.42
N PRO A 21 8.54 14.22 4.31
CA PRO A 21 8.11 13.86 5.66
C PRO A 21 7.02 12.79 5.67
N LEU A 22 6.09 12.87 4.72
CA LEU A 22 5.00 11.91 4.54
C LEU A 22 5.54 10.52 4.18
N ALA A 23 6.46 10.45 3.22
CA ALA A 23 7.08 9.19 2.81
C ALA A 23 7.97 8.61 3.92
N TYR A 24 8.65 9.47 4.69
CA TYR A 24 9.44 9.04 5.84
C TYR A 24 8.56 8.35 6.89
N ALA A 25 7.47 9.00 7.33
CA ALA A 25 6.53 8.42 8.29
C ALA A 25 5.90 7.12 7.77
N LEU A 26 5.48 7.09 6.50
CA LEU A 26 4.95 5.88 5.88
C LEU A 26 5.96 4.73 5.91
N VAL A 27 7.24 4.97 5.60
CA VAL A 27 8.26 3.91 5.66
C VAL A 27 8.52 3.48 7.10
N THR A 28 8.78 4.42 8.02
CA THR A 28 9.36 4.13 9.33
C THR A 28 8.35 3.80 10.41
N GLU A 29 7.08 4.18 10.24
CA GLU A 29 6.02 3.96 11.24
C GLU A 29 4.98 2.94 10.74
N VAL A 30 4.63 3.01 9.46
CA VAL A 30 3.54 2.22 8.89
C VAL A 30 4.04 0.94 8.25
N LEU A 31 4.96 1.02 7.28
CA LEU A 31 5.43 -0.14 6.53
C LEU A 31 6.39 -0.98 7.36
N ARG A 32 7.47 -0.36 7.85
CA ARG A 32 8.46 -1.00 8.70
C ARG A 32 8.18 -0.70 10.16
N LYS A 33 7.33 -1.52 10.78
CA LYS A 33 6.96 -1.43 12.20
C LYS A 33 8.18 -1.20 13.10
N GLN A 34 8.22 -0.09 13.82
CA GLN A 34 9.10 0.06 14.98
C GLN A 34 8.50 -0.76 16.14
N ARG A 35 9.35 -1.48 16.88
CA ARG A 35 9.00 -2.61 17.77
C ARG A 35 7.95 -2.33 18.87
N CYS A 36 7.49 -1.09 19.03
CA CYS A 36 6.72 -0.65 20.20
C CYS A 36 5.29 -0.14 19.91
N TYR A 37 4.88 0.02 18.65
CA TYR A 37 3.52 0.48 18.31
C TYR A 37 2.76 -0.64 17.59
N ALA A 38 1.66 -1.11 18.18
CA ALA A 38 0.73 -2.05 17.56
C ALA A 38 -0.67 -1.45 17.61
N TYR A 39 -1.33 -1.34 16.45
CA TYR A 39 -2.73 -0.94 16.44
C TYR A 39 -3.57 -2.07 17.06
N HIS A 40 -4.61 -1.74 17.83
CA HIS A 40 -5.47 -2.74 18.47
C HIS A 40 -6.02 -3.75 17.46
N ALA A 41 -6.43 -3.26 16.28
CA ALA A 41 -6.88 -4.11 15.19
C ALA A 41 -5.82 -5.15 14.75
N GLU A 42 -4.51 -4.87 14.80
CA GLU A 42 -3.46 -5.86 14.44
C GLU A 42 -3.41 -7.09 15.36
N GLN A 43 -3.99 -6.99 16.55
CA GLN A 43 -4.00 -8.05 17.56
C GLN A 43 -5.14 -9.05 17.35
N ASP A 44 -6.08 -8.74 16.44
CA ASP A 44 -7.18 -9.64 16.13
C ASP A 44 -6.64 -10.99 15.59
N PRO A 45 -6.90 -12.11 16.28
CA PRO A 45 -6.40 -13.42 15.89
C PRO A 45 -6.98 -13.92 14.56
N SER A 46 -8.08 -13.33 14.09
CA SER A 46 -8.70 -13.63 12.80
C SER A 46 -8.02 -12.95 11.60
N LEU A 47 -7.06 -12.03 11.85
CA LEU A 47 -6.37 -11.33 10.77
C LEU A 47 -5.43 -12.25 9.97
N GLY A 48 -5.87 -12.59 8.76
CA GLY A 48 -5.10 -13.35 7.78
C GLY A 48 -4.85 -14.80 8.21
N GLY A 49 -3.92 -15.49 7.54
CA GLY A 49 -3.65 -16.91 7.80
C GLY A 49 -4.17 -17.87 6.73
N GLY A 50 -4.46 -17.36 5.55
CA GLY A 50 -4.77 -18.12 4.35
C GLY A 50 -4.17 -17.42 3.13
N VAL A 51 -5.04 -16.98 2.22
CA VAL A 51 -4.65 -16.30 0.95
C VAL A 51 -3.84 -15.02 1.19
N LEU A 52 -4.16 -14.26 2.25
CA LEU A 52 -3.34 -13.14 2.73
C LEU A 52 -2.58 -13.54 4.00
N CYS A 53 -1.25 -13.45 3.94
CA CYS A 53 -0.42 -13.75 5.10
C CYS A 53 -0.61 -12.69 6.21
N ARG A 54 -0.45 -13.10 7.48
CA ARG A 54 -0.65 -12.23 8.66
C ARG A 54 0.14 -10.92 8.59
N ALA A 55 1.36 -10.96 8.06
CA ALA A 55 2.20 -9.77 7.93
C ALA A 55 1.58 -8.70 7.01
N ARG A 56 1.01 -9.13 5.87
CA ARG A 56 0.32 -8.24 4.93
C ARG A 56 -1.02 -7.74 5.48
N ALA A 57 -1.81 -8.61 6.13
CA ALA A 57 -3.04 -8.20 6.79
C ALA A 57 -2.79 -7.07 7.82
N ARG A 58 -1.78 -7.23 8.68
CA ARG A 58 -1.38 -6.18 9.64
C ARG A 58 -0.84 -4.93 8.98
N MET A 59 -0.17 -5.04 7.83
CA MET A 59 0.27 -3.88 7.06
C MET A 59 -0.93 -3.10 6.50
N LEU A 60 -1.95 -3.78 5.98
CA LEU A 60 -3.18 -3.14 5.50
C LEU A 60 -3.90 -2.39 6.63
N VAL A 61 -4.00 -2.98 7.83
CA VAL A 61 -4.55 -2.28 9.00
C VAL A 61 -3.77 -1.00 9.31
N ARG A 62 -2.43 -1.06 9.31
CA ARG A 62 -1.58 0.12 9.55
C ARG A 62 -1.77 1.18 8.46
N LEU A 63 -1.90 0.77 7.20
CA LEU A 63 -2.14 1.67 6.07
C LEU A 63 -3.52 2.33 6.15
N ALA A 64 -4.56 1.56 6.47
CA ALA A 64 -5.91 2.08 6.68
C ALA A 64 -5.94 3.09 7.83
N ALA A 65 -5.27 2.79 8.95
CA ALA A 65 -5.12 3.72 10.07
C ALA A 65 -4.33 4.99 9.70
N PHE A 66 -3.25 4.85 8.95
CA PHE A 66 -2.45 6.00 8.48
C PHE A 66 -3.26 6.94 7.57
N ALA A 67 -4.14 6.39 6.73
CA ALA A 67 -5.02 7.17 5.86
C ALA A 67 -6.28 7.71 6.56
N ASP A 68 -6.54 7.35 7.83
CA ASP A 68 -7.85 7.52 8.48
C ASP A 68 -8.99 7.03 7.57
N ALA A 69 -8.84 5.82 7.03
CA ALA A 69 -9.66 5.32 5.93
C ALA A 69 -11.12 5.10 6.35
N ARG A 70 -12.02 5.89 5.78
CA ARG A 70 -13.49 5.76 5.89
C ARG A 70 -14.10 5.13 4.66
N ALA A 71 -13.39 5.17 3.54
CA ALA A 71 -13.79 4.51 2.30
C ALA A 71 -12.62 3.75 1.68
N ALA A 72 -12.91 2.57 1.13
CA ALA A 72 -11.96 1.72 0.45
C ALA A 72 -12.47 1.27 -0.92
N ASP A 73 -11.56 1.12 -1.87
CA ASP A 73 -11.82 0.49 -3.16
C ASP A 73 -11.06 -0.85 -3.23
N VAL A 74 -11.81 -1.91 -3.49
CA VAL A 74 -11.32 -3.29 -3.67
C VAL A 74 -11.82 -3.90 -4.97
N SER A 75 -12.34 -3.06 -5.88
CA SER A 75 -12.91 -3.48 -7.16
C SER A 75 -11.87 -4.03 -8.13
N HIS A 76 -10.61 -3.64 -7.96
CA HIS A 76 -9.44 -4.05 -8.75
C HIS A 76 -8.68 -5.25 -8.13
N ILE A 77 -9.39 -6.12 -7.41
CA ILE A 77 -8.84 -7.38 -6.91
C ILE A 77 -9.40 -8.53 -7.76
N ASP A 78 -8.56 -9.19 -8.55
CA ASP A 78 -8.94 -10.24 -9.49
C ASP A 78 -9.38 -11.52 -8.74
N ASP A 79 -8.69 -11.88 -7.66
CA ASP A 79 -8.99 -13.08 -6.87
C ASP A 79 -10.12 -12.79 -5.84
N PRO A 80 -11.29 -13.46 -5.93
CA PRO A 80 -12.40 -13.25 -4.99
C PRO A 80 -12.07 -13.58 -3.53
N CYS A 81 -11.18 -14.56 -3.30
CA CYS A 81 -10.75 -14.96 -1.96
C CYS A 81 -9.81 -13.90 -1.36
N VAL A 82 -8.90 -13.33 -2.16
CA VAL A 82 -8.09 -12.16 -1.76
C VAL A 82 -9.03 -11.00 -1.44
N ARG A 83 -9.99 -10.71 -2.32
CA ARG A 83 -10.93 -9.60 -2.17
C ARG A 83 -11.71 -9.71 -0.87
N ARG A 84 -12.25 -10.89 -0.57
CA ARG A 84 -12.97 -11.15 0.67
C ARG A 84 -12.09 -10.94 1.90
N THR A 85 -10.87 -11.48 1.86
CA THR A 85 -9.91 -11.34 2.96
C THR A 85 -9.54 -9.88 3.20
N VAL A 86 -9.33 -9.08 2.15
CA VAL A 86 -9.04 -7.65 2.27
C VAL A 86 -10.22 -6.89 2.88
N ILE A 87 -11.46 -7.20 2.47
CA ILE A 87 -12.67 -6.63 3.07
C ILE A 87 -12.73 -6.93 4.57
N ASP A 88 -12.51 -8.19 4.95
CA ASP A 88 -12.57 -8.60 6.36
C ASP A 88 -11.47 -7.90 7.19
N VAL A 89 -10.26 -7.74 6.64
CA VAL A 89 -9.16 -6.99 7.27
C VAL A 89 -9.51 -5.50 7.46
N LEU A 90 -10.08 -4.87 6.44
CA LEU A 90 -10.47 -3.45 6.52
C LEU A 90 -11.63 -3.23 7.49
N ARG A 91 -12.57 -4.19 7.58
CA ARG A 91 -13.66 -4.17 8.57
C ARG A 91 -13.17 -4.41 10.00
N ALA A 92 -12.13 -5.20 10.19
CA ALA A 92 -11.49 -5.36 11.49
C ALA A 92 -10.80 -4.07 11.96
N TYR A 93 -10.35 -3.21 11.03
CA TYR A 93 -9.89 -1.86 11.34
C TYR A 93 -11.06 -0.92 11.67
N SER A 94 -12.06 -0.84 10.79
CA SER A 94 -13.25 0.00 10.96
C SER A 94 -14.49 -0.73 10.45
N PRO A 95 -15.41 -1.16 11.33
CA PRO A 95 -16.63 -1.87 10.93
C PRO A 95 -17.51 -1.07 9.96
N ASP A 96 -17.47 0.26 10.05
CA ASP A 96 -18.28 1.20 9.27
C ASP A 96 -17.59 1.65 7.97
N ILE A 97 -16.46 1.04 7.59
CA ILE A 97 -15.76 1.39 6.36
C ILE A 97 -16.66 1.16 5.13
N ARG A 98 -16.76 2.17 4.28
CA ARG A 98 -17.55 2.12 3.05
C ARG A 98 -16.70 1.52 1.92
N PHE A 99 -17.32 0.73 1.05
CA PHE A 99 -16.66 0.24 -0.15
C PHE A 99 -17.24 0.97 -1.37
N SER A 100 -16.44 1.79 -2.04
CA SER A 100 -16.88 2.59 -3.17
C SER A 100 -15.75 2.78 -4.16
N ALA A 101 -16.08 2.65 -5.46
CA ALA A 101 -15.19 3.11 -6.52
C ALA A 101 -15.23 4.65 -6.57
N GLY A 102 -14.07 5.30 -6.68
CA GLY A 102 -13.94 6.73 -6.98
C GLY A 102 -13.81 7.71 -5.81
N ASP A 103 -14.34 7.41 -4.61
CA ASP A 103 -14.18 8.21 -3.38
C ASP A 103 -13.56 7.36 -2.27
N ALA A 104 -12.39 6.80 -2.54
CA ALA A 104 -11.69 5.91 -1.62
C ALA A 104 -10.43 6.56 -1.05
N ASP A 105 -10.18 6.29 0.23
CA ASP A 105 -9.00 6.73 0.98
C ASP A 105 -7.86 5.74 0.81
N ILE A 106 -8.24 4.48 0.61
CA ILE A 106 -7.36 3.36 0.33
C ILE A 106 -7.92 2.53 -0.83
N VAL A 107 -7.10 2.32 -1.86
CA VAL A 107 -7.39 1.45 -2.99
C VAL A 107 -6.47 0.25 -2.88
N VAL A 108 -7.02 -0.96 -2.85
CA VAL A 108 -6.25 -2.20 -2.82
C VAL A 108 -6.45 -2.93 -4.15
N THR A 109 -5.36 -3.28 -4.81
CA THR A 109 -5.36 -3.95 -6.11
C THR A 109 -4.40 -5.12 -6.11
N ASP A 110 -4.79 -6.20 -6.79
CA ASP A 110 -3.89 -7.26 -7.23
C ASP A 110 -4.07 -7.56 -8.72
N SER A 111 -4.70 -6.63 -9.46
CA SER A 111 -5.15 -6.90 -10.82
C SER A 111 -4.01 -7.00 -11.83
N ALA A 112 -4.07 -8.02 -12.67
CA ALA A 112 -3.26 -8.13 -13.88
C ALA A 112 -3.84 -7.31 -15.05
N SER A 113 -5.11 -6.90 -14.95
CA SER A 113 -5.79 -6.09 -15.96
C SER A 113 -5.53 -4.61 -15.73
N ALA A 114 -5.70 -3.79 -16.77
CA ALA A 114 -5.60 -2.33 -16.62
C ALA A 114 -6.69 -1.82 -15.68
N TYR A 115 -6.32 -0.90 -14.79
CA TYR A 115 -7.21 -0.24 -13.85
C TYR A 115 -6.86 1.24 -13.74
N ASP A 116 -7.86 2.05 -13.42
CA ASP A 116 -7.68 3.48 -13.22
C ASP A 116 -7.16 3.76 -11.81
N ILE A 117 -6.22 4.69 -11.70
CA ILE A 117 -5.72 5.16 -10.41
C ILE A 117 -6.47 6.46 -10.06
N PRO A 118 -6.89 6.64 -8.79
CA PRO A 118 -7.44 7.90 -8.34
C PRO A 118 -6.52 9.08 -8.69
N ARG A 119 -7.10 10.17 -9.18
CA ARG A 119 -6.31 11.37 -9.49
C ARG A 119 -5.79 11.98 -8.19
N PRO A 120 -4.50 12.36 -8.10
CA PRO A 120 -3.98 13.06 -6.94
C PRO A 120 -4.73 14.37 -6.70
N GLY A 121 -5.37 14.50 -5.55
CA GLY A 121 -6.06 15.72 -5.09
C GLY A 121 -5.44 16.28 -3.81
N ASP A 122 -6.20 17.09 -3.08
CA ASP A 122 -5.80 17.62 -1.77
C ASP A 122 -5.65 16.53 -0.70
N LYS A 123 -6.51 15.52 -0.76
CA LYS A 123 -6.54 14.40 0.18
C LYS A 123 -5.43 13.38 -0.13
N VAL A 124 -4.89 12.78 0.92
CA VAL A 124 -4.02 11.61 0.81
C VAL A 124 -4.87 10.40 0.42
N VAL A 125 -4.54 9.76 -0.70
CA VAL A 125 -5.09 8.46 -1.09
C VAL A 125 -3.95 7.44 -1.16
N LEU A 126 -4.15 6.27 -0.57
CA LEU A 126 -3.18 5.17 -0.61
C LEU A 126 -3.59 4.13 -1.66
N LEU A 127 -2.75 3.89 -2.65
CA LEU A 127 -2.86 2.75 -3.55
C LEU A 127 -1.93 1.63 -3.07
N VAL A 128 -2.49 0.48 -2.73
CA VAL A 128 -1.77 -0.71 -2.26
C VAL A 128 -1.83 -1.78 -3.33
N SER A 129 -0.70 -2.01 -4.00
CA SER A 129 -0.56 -3.03 -5.04
C SER A 129 0.06 -4.30 -4.45
N LEU A 130 -0.67 -5.40 -4.53
CA LEU A 130 -0.29 -6.72 -4.01
C LEU A 130 0.08 -7.68 -5.16
N GLY A 131 0.81 -8.74 -4.84
CA GLY A 131 1.12 -9.80 -5.81
C GLY A 131 2.11 -9.41 -6.92
N LEU A 132 2.87 -8.33 -6.76
CA LEU A 132 3.79 -7.78 -7.78
C LEU A 132 5.01 -8.66 -8.10
N GLY A 133 5.07 -9.87 -7.54
CA GLY A 133 6.02 -10.90 -7.95
C GLY A 133 5.64 -11.51 -9.30
N GLU A 134 4.37 -11.41 -9.69
CA GLU A 134 3.87 -11.80 -10.99
C GLU A 134 4.08 -10.67 -12.01
N THR A 135 4.73 -10.97 -13.14
CA THR A 135 5.06 -10.00 -14.19
C THR A 135 3.84 -9.23 -14.71
N PRO A 136 2.67 -9.86 -14.96
CA PRO A 136 1.49 -9.15 -15.48
C PRO A 136 0.98 -8.07 -14.51
N LYS A 137 0.90 -8.36 -13.21
CA LYS A 137 0.44 -7.41 -12.18
C LYS A 137 1.38 -6.21 -12.06
N ARG A 138 2.69 -6.46 -12.15
CA ARG A 138 3.70 -5.39 -12.19
C ARG A 138 3.56 -4.50 -13.42
N GLN A 139 3.38 -5.10 -14.60
CA GLN A 139 3.15 -4.34 -15.85
C GLN A 139 1.88 -3.50 -15.79
N SER A 140 0.79 -4.03 -15.22
CA SER A 140 -0.45 -3.28 -15.04
C SER A 140 -0.23 -2.07 -14.13
N MET A 141 0.41 -2.27 -12.97
CA MET A 141 0.76 -1.18 -12.05
C MET A 141 1.64 -0.13 -12.72
N ASP A 142 2.69 -0.53 -13.43
CA ASP A 142 3.61 0.39 -14.10
C ASP A 142 2.88 1.21 -15.18
N LYS A 143 1.98 0.57 -15.94
CA LYS A 143 1.13 1.26 -16.93
C LYS A 143 0.23 2.29 -16.26
N ALA A 144 -0.50 1.90 -15.23
CA ALA A 144 -1.42 2.78 -14.52
C ALA A 144 -0.68 3.96 -13.86
N LEU A 145 0.50 3.73 -13.26
CA LEU A 145 1.33 4.78 -12.66
C LEU A 145 2.06 5.66 -13.68
N SER A 146 2.19 5.24 -14.94
CA SER A 146 2.80 6.03 -16.01
C SER A 146 1.94 7.23 -16.41
N GLU A 147 0.63 7.14 -16.19
CA GLU A 147 -0.33 8.21 -16.48
C GLU A 147 -0.27 9.32 -15.42
N VAL A 148 0.26 9.02 -14.23
CA VAL A 148 0.39 9.97 -13.11
C VAL A 148 1.69 10.77 -13.21
N LYS A 149 1.61 11.96 -13.79
CA LYS A 149 2.77 12.85 -14.04
C LYS A 149 3.35 13.51 -12.78
N LYS A 150 2.51 13.80 -11.77
CA LYS A 150 2.88 14.45 -10.50
C LYS A 150 1.94 13.96 -9.39
N GLY A 151 2.37 14.10 -8.14
CA GLY A 151 1.52 13.83 -6.99
C GLY A 151 1.50 12.38 -6.55
N ALA A 152 2.59 11.63 -6.80
CA ALA A 152 2.66 10.21 -6.48
C ALA A 152 4.04 9.80 -5.95
N ILE A 153 4.09 9.36 -4.70
CA ILE A 153 5.28 8.72 -4.12
C ILE A 153 5.00 7.23 -3.95
N THR A 154 5.72 6.40 -4.70
CA THR A 154 5.63 4.94 -4.60
C THR A 154 6.75 4.41 -3.72
N ILE A 155 6.40 3.60 -2.74
CA ILE A 155 7.35 2.82 -1.93
C ILE A 155 7.21 1.35 -2.37
N ASP A 156 8.21 0.83 -3.06
CA ASP A 156 8.21 -0.54 -3.60
C ASP A 156 9.14 -1.43 -2.77
N ASN A 157 8.65 -2.59 -2.31
CA ASN A 157 9.49 -3.58 -1.65
C ASN A 157 10.33 -4.42 -2.62
N ALA A 158 10.25 -4.14 -3.92
CA ALA A 158 10.91 -4.82 -5.03
C ALA A 158 10.73 -6.35 -5.00
N ARG A 159 9.66 -6.82 -4.39
CA ARG A 159 9.28 -8.22 -4.27
C ARG A 159 7.85 -8.38 -4.77
N ASP A 160 6.89 -8.12 -3.90
CA ASP A 160 5.48 -8.48 -4.11
C ASP A 160 4.51 -7.35 -3.75
N THR A 161 4.99 -6.24 -3.20
CA THR A 161 4.12 -5.20 -2.63
C THR A 161 4.69 -3.82 -2.93
N ALA A 162 3.84 -2.92 -3.43
CA ALA A 162 4.14 -1.50 -3.50
C ALA A 162 2.99 -0.70 -2.90
N VAL A 163 3.33 0.41 -2.24
CA VAL A 163 2.36 1.37 -1.70
C VAL A 163 2.64 2.71 -2.34
N THR A 164 1.67 3.25 -3.06
CA THR A 164 1.74 4.57 -3.66
C THR A 164 0.86 5.54 -2.90
N VAL A 165 1.45 6.65 -2.47
CA VAL A 165 0.73 7.76 -1.87
C VAL A 165 0.41 8.77 -2.96
N LEU A 166 -0.86 9.12 -3.10
CA LEU A 166 -1.37 10.07 -4.07
C LEU A 166 -1.81 11.34 -3.33
N ARG A 167 -1.18 12.47 -3.67
CA ARG A 167 -1.55 13.81 -3.20
C ARG A 167 -0.91 14.87 -4.11
N GLN A 168 -1.65 15.90 -4.50
CA GLN A 168 -1.27 16.81 -5.59
C GLN A 168 0.04 17.61 -5.38
N ASP A 169 0.42 17.86 -4.14
CA ASP A 169 1.62 18.60 -3.75
C ASP A 169 2.89 17.75 -3.75
N LEU A 170 2.76 16.42 -3.87
CA LEU A 170 3.89 15.51 -3.84
C LEU A 170 4.65 15.49 -5.18
N PRO A 171 5.98 15.31 -5.15
CA PRO A 171 6.73 14.99 -6.36
C PRO A 171 6.35 13.60 -6.87
N ARG A 172 6.59 13.35 -8.16
CA ARG A 172 6.58 11.99 -8.69
C ARG A 172 7.90 11.32 -8.29
N GLN A 173 7.84 10.31 -7.42
CA GLN A 173 9.02 9.60 -6.96
C GLN A 173 8.71 8.11 -6.74
N THR A 174 9.69 7.25 -7.01
CA THR A 174 9.65 5.84 -6.59
C THR A 174 10.85 5.56 -5.70
N ILE A 175 10.60 5.00 -4.52
CA ILE A 175 11.58 4.67 -3.49
C ILE A 175 11.54 3.16 -3.28
N GLU A 176 12.62 2.47 -3.63
CA GLU A 176 12.74 1.06 -3.25
C GLU A 176 13.13 0.97 -1.78
N ALA A 177 12.34 0.27 -0.98
CA ALA A 177 12.57 0.06 0.45
C ALA A 177 12.54 -1.43 0.81
N ALA A 178 13.02 -1.76 2.00
CA ALA A 178 12.87 -3.09 2.58
C ALA A 178 11.91 -3.02 3.77
N PHE A 179 10.71 -3.58 3.57
CA PHE A 179 9.63 -3.75 4.53
C PHE A 179 8.88 -5.06 4.25
#